data_AF-A0A7C3GUE0-F1
#
_entry.id   AF-A0A7C3GUE0-F1
#
_cell.length_a   1.000
_cell.length_b   1.000
_cell.length_c   1.000
_cell.angle_alpha   90.00
_cell.angle_beta   90.00
_cell.angle_gamma   90.00
#
_symmetry.space_group_name_H-M   'P 1'
#
loop_
_entity.id
_entity.type
_entity.pdbx_description
1 polymer ?
#
loop_
_entity_poly.entity_id
_entity_poly.type
_entity_poly.pdbx_seq_one_letter_code
_entity_poly.pdbx_strand_id
1 'polypeptide(L)'
;MIPERDLELLRSFDSRESVALSVYLRLDTPAYRDSAYDVFLQQVQARLDECGAAEECRRALQEDMEIVGLYLKTNGHRQHAGLVIFSCAAELFWRAYPLSVPVPNQVTVGPRFDLSPLRQAAAG
;
A
#
# COMPACT_ATOMS: atom_id res chain seq x y z
N MET A 1 -2.30 0.48 -15.97
CA MET A 1 -1.89 -0.95 -16.00
C MET A 1 -0.46 -1.02 -15.49
N ILE A 2 -0.16 -1.91 -14.55
CA ILE A 2 1.20 -2.07 -14.01
C ILE A 2 2.03 -2.86 -15.04
N PRO A 3 3.26 -2.43 -15.39
CA PRO A 3 4.11 -3.17 -16.31
C PRO A 3 4.40 -4.60 -15.83
N GLU A 4 4.48 -5.59 -16.72
CA GLU A 4 4.72 -6.99 -16.32
C GLU A 4 6.05 -7.14 -15.55
N ARG A 5 7.11 -6.43 -15.97
CA ARG A 5 8.38 -6.42 -15.26
C ARG A 5 8.24 -5.95 -13.80
N ASP A 6 7.37 -4.98 -13.56
CA ASP A 6 7.10 -4.48 -12.22
C ASP A 6 6.28 -5.50 -11.42
N LEU A 7 5.33 -6.19 -12.07
CA LEU A 7 4.59 -7.29 -11.44
C LEU A 7 5.50 -8.46 -11.05
N GLU A 8 6.43 -8.84 -11.91
CA GLU A 8 7.44 -9.87 -11.60
C GLU A 8 8.30 -9.46 -10.42
N LEU A 9 8.80 -8.22 -10.41
CA LEU A 9 9.59 -7.66 -9.32
C LEU A 9 8.80 -7.64 -8.00
N LEU A 10 7.53 -7.25 -8.01
CA LEU A 10 6.65 -7.27 -6.84
C LEU A 10 6.38 -8.71 -6.35
N ARG A 11 6.22 -9.68 -7.26
CA ARG A 11 6.01 -11.10 -6.92
C ARG A 11 7.25 -11.73 -6.29
N SER A 12 8.44 -11.36 -6.77
CA SER A 12 9.71 -11.88 -6.26
C SER A 12 10.21 -11.18 -5.01
N PHE A 13 9.57 -10.08 -4.59
CA PHE A 13 10.00 -9.33 -3.42
C PHE A 13 9.80 -10.12 -2.13
N ASP A 14 10.80 -10.05 -1.26
CA ASP A 14 10.82 -10.66 0.07
C ASP A 14 11.40 -9.64 1.03
N SER A 15 10.65 -9.28 2.08
CA SER A 15 11.09 -8.29 3.08
C SER A 15 12.13 -8.82 4.05
N ARG A 16 12.59 -10.07 3.88
CA ARG A 16 13.58 -10.75 4.72
C ARG A 16 13.10 -10.82 6.17
N GLU A 17 13.78 -10.14 7.08
CA GLU A 17 13.44 -10.07 8.51
C GLU A 17 12.57 -8.84 8.85
N SER A 18 12.17 -8.06 7.84
CA SER A 18 11.28 -6.88 7.99
C SER A 18 9.87 -7.15 7.47
N VAL A 19 9.05 -6.11 7.35
CA VAL A 19 7.68 -6.17 6.84
C VAL A 19 7.54 -5.45 5.51
N ALA A 20 6.70 -6.00 4.64
CA ALA A 20 6.25 -5.41 3.40
C ALA A 20 4.83 -4.85 3.58
N LEU A 21 4.65 -3.56 3.28
CA LEU A 21 3.37 -2.86 3.31
C LEU A 21 2.76 -2.81 1.91
N SER A 22 1.53 -3.31 1.78
CA SER A 22 0.73 -3.13 0.56
C SER A 22 -0.51 -2.30 0.88
N VAL A 23 -0.73 -1.22 0.13
CA VAL A 23 -1.81 -0.27 0.34
C VAL A 23 -2.60 -0.14 -0.94
N TYR A 24 -3.90 -0.45 -0.88
CA TYR A 24 -4.87 -0.27 -1.95
C TYR A 24 -5.88 0.77 -1.53
N LEU A 25 -6.11 1.75 -2.40
CA LEU A 25 -7.05 2.84 -2.15
C LEU A 25 -7.99 3.00 -3.34
N ARG A 26 -9.29 3.03 -3.03
CA ARG A 26 -10.36 3.42 -3.94
C ARG A 26 -10.35 4.94 -4.10
N LEU A 27 -10.41 5.43 -5.33
CA LEU A 27 -10.32 6.86 -5.65
C LEU A 27 -11.27 7.30 -6.78
N ASP A 28 -12.29 6.51 -7.11
CA ASP A 28 -13.22 6.75 -8.23
C ASP A 28 -14.22 7.89 -7.99
N THR A 29 -14.34 8.40 -6.76
CA THR A 29 -15.19 9.55 -6.43
C THR A 29 -14.41 10.65 -5.69
N PRO A 30 -14.85 11.92 -5.73
CA PRO A 30 -14.26 12.99 -4.91
C PRO A 30 -14.20 12.65 -3.42
N ALA A 31 -15.27 12.09 -2.85
CA ALA A 31 -15.33 11.71 -1.44
C ALA A 31 -14.26 10.67 -1.06
N TYR A 32 -14.01 9.68 -1.91
CA TYR A 32 -12.95 8.70 -1.66
C TYR A 32 -11.54 9.29 -1.80
N ARG A 33 -11.34 10.27 -2.69
CA ARG A 33 -10.05 10.97 -2.84
C ARG A 33 -9.73 11.83 -1.63
N ASP A 34 -10.74 12.52 -1.10
CA ASP A 34 -10.58 13.42 0.04
C ASP A 34 -10.33 12.64 1.34
N SER A 35 -10.96 11.47 1.47
CA SER A 35 -10.80 10.59 2.65
C SER A 35 -9.62 9.61 2.57
N ALA A 36 -8.90 9.54 1.45
CA ALA A 36 -7.87 8.52 1.20
C ALA A 36 -6.79 8.45 2.29
N TYR A 37 -6.34 9.61 2.77
CA TYR A 37 -5.33 9.69 3.83
C TYR A 37 -5.86 9.16 5.17
N ASP A 38 -7.08 9.55 5.56
CA ASP A 38 -7.68 9.13 6.83
C ASP A 38 -7.99 7.64 6.82
N VAL A 39 -8.49 7.12 5.69
CA VAL A 39 -8.72 5.68 5.50
C VAL A 39 -7.40 4.91 5.61
N PHE A 40 -6.34 5.38 4.97
CA PHE A 40 -5.02 4.77 5.08
C PHE A 40 -4.54 4.74 6.54
N LEU A 41 -4.59 5.87 7.24
CA LEU A 41 -4.18 5.96 8.64
C LEU A 41 -4.95 5.00 9.54
N GLN A 42 -6.28 4.94 9.37
CA GLN A 42 -7.11 4.05 10.16
C GLN A 42 -6.73 2.58 9.95
N GLN A 43 -6.50 2.17 8.69
CA GLN A 43 -6.19 0.77 8.38
C GLN A 43 -4.75 0.39 8.79
N VAL A 44 -3.78 1.28 8.61
CA VAL A 44 -2.39 1.00 9.03
C VAL A 44 -2.24 1.00 10.55
N GLN A 45 -3.01 1.82 11.28
CA GLN A 45 -3.03 1.78 12.74
C GLN A 45 -3.52 0.42 13.26
N ALA A 46 -4.55 -0.16 12.63
CA ALA A 46 -4.99 -1.50 12.98
C ALA A 46 -3.88 -2.56 12.77
N ARG A 47 -3.05 -2.41 11.72
CA ARG A 47 -1.89 -3.30 11.48
C ARG A 47 -0.75 -3.06 12.49
N LEU A 48 -0.54 -1.81 12.91
CA LEU A 48 0.42 -1.48 13.98
C LEU A 48 0.03 -2.11 15.32
N ASP A 49 -1.26 -2.17 15.61
CA ASP A 49 -1.76 -2.82 16.83
C ASP A 49 -1.57 -4.34 16.76
N GLU A 50 -1.70 -4.94 15.58
CA GLU A 50 -1.43 -6.36 15.32
C GLU A 50 0.06 -6.74 15.49
N CYS A 51 1.01 -5.82 15.26
CA CYS A 51 2.43 -6.05 15.59
C CYS A 51 2.66 -6.30 17.10
N GLY A 52 1.70 -5.94 17.97
CA GLY A 52 1.81 -6.16 19.42
C GLY A 52 3.02 -5.46 20.02
N ALA A 53 3.85 -6.22 20.75
CA ALA A 53 5.07 -5.73 21.42
C ALA A 53 6.36 -5.91 20.61
N ALA A 54 6.30 -6.40 19.36
CA ALA A 54 7.48 -6.56 18.52
C ALA A 54 7.96 -5.18 18.03
N GLU A 55 9.00 -4.64 18.68
CA GLU A 55 9.51 -3.28 18.38
C GLU A 55 9.99 -3.16 16.93
N GLU A 56 10.62 -4.19 16.37
CA GLU A 56 11.11 -4.16 14.99
C GLU A 56 9.97 -4.05 13.98
N CYS A 57 8.88 -4.81 14.18
CA CYS A 57 7.67 -4.75 13.34
C CYS A 57 7.03 -3.36 13.41
N ARG A 58 6.86 -2.83 14.63
CA ARG A 58 6.26 -1.51 14.85
C ARG A 58 7.08 -0.41 14.19
N ARG A 59 8.41 -0.43 14.39
CA ARG A 59 9.31 0.57 13.85
C ARG A 59 9.32 0.55 12.32
N ALA A 60 9.50 -0.63 11.71
CA ALA A 60 9.48 -0.76 10.25
C ALA A 60 8.16 -0.26 9.66
N LEU A 61 7.03 -0.66 10.26
CA LEU A 61 5.72 -0.21 9.80
C LEU A 61 5.45 1.28 10.03
N GLN A 62 5.99 1.87 11.10
CA GLN A 62 5.94 3.33 11.33
C GLN A 62 6.71 4.10 10.26
N GLU A 63 7.91 3.65 9.90
CA GLU A 63 8.72 4.26 8.83
C GLU A 63 7.97 4.21 7.48
N ASP A 64 7.39 3.04 7.13
CA ASP A 64 6.54 2.92 5.94
C ASP A 64 5.29 3.81 6.01
N MET A 65 4.65 3.91 7.18
CA MET A 65 3.47 4.75 7.39
C MET A 65 3.76 6.23 7.13
N GLU A 66 4.90 6.73 7.60
CA GLU A 66 5.30 8.12 7.40
C GLU A 66 5.51 8.44 5.92
N ILE A 67 6.22 7.58 5.19
CA ILE A 67 6.50 7.76 3.76
C ILE A 67 5.19 7.72 2.95
N VAL A 68 4.32 6.73 3.21
CA VAL A 68 3.01 6.62 2.54
C VAL A 68 2.12 7.82 2.88
N GLY A 69 2.06 8.19 4.16
CA GLY A 69 1.27 9.32 4.62
C GLY A 69 1.70 10.64 3.95
N LEU A 70 3.01 10.87 3.82
CA LEU A 70 3.56 12.04 3.14
C LEU A 70 3.19 12.05 1.65
N TYR A 71 3.29 10.91 0.97
CA TYR A 71 2.92 10.78 -0.44
C TYR A 71 1.43 11.11 -0.68
N LEU A 72 0.53 10.58 0.16
CA LEU A 72 -0.92 10.81 0.04
C LEU A 72 -1.31 12.29 0.31
N LYS A 73 -0.60 12.95 1.24
CA LYS A 73 -0.78 14.38 1.52
C LYS A 73 -0.32 15.29 0.39
N THR A 74 0.78 14.94 -0.27
CA THR A 74 1.46 15.85 -1.20
C THR A 74 1.04 15.65 -2.66
N ASN A 75 0.81 14.42 -3.11
CA ASN A 75 0.71 14.18 -4.56
C ASN A 75 0.08 12.83 -4.97
N GLY A 76 -0.89 12.31 -4.21
CA GLY A 76 -1.44 10.96 -4.38
C GLY A 76 -2.25 10.68 -5.67
N HIS A 77 -1.86 11.22 -6.84
CA HIS A 77 -2.39 10.88 -8.17
C HIS A 77 -3.93 10.75 -8.19
N ARG A 78 -4.60 11.73 -7.57
CA ARG A 78 -6.04 11.66 -7.22
C ARG A 78 -6.99 11.66 -8.42
N GLN A 79 -6.50 11.59 -9.66
CA GLN A 79 -7.37 11.57 -10.85
C GLN A 79 -7.70 10.16 -11.34
N HIS A 80 -7.04 9.14 -10.80
CA HIS A 80 -7.28 7.75 -11.16
C HIS A 80 -8.38 7.13 -10.29
N ALA A 81 -8.97 6.02 -10.75
CA ALA A 81 -10.06 5.34 -10.04
C ALA A 81 -9.56 4.53 -8.84
N GLY A 82 -8.28 4.18 -8.82
CA GLY A 82 -7.62 3.55 -7.69
C GLY A 82 -6.13 3.87 -7.64
N LEU A 83 -5.51 3.48 -6.54
CA LEU A 83 -4.09 3.62 -6.28
C LEU A 83 -3.61 2.40 -5.50
N VAL A 84 -2.47 1.86 -5.88
CA VAL A 84 -1.74 0.89 -5.06
C VAL A 84 -0.36 1.41 -4.73
N ILE A 85 0.09 1.18 -3.50
CA ILE A 85 1.43 1.50 -3.03
C ILE A 85 2.02 0.25 -2.38
N PHE A 86 3.27 -0.03 -2.71
CA PHE A 86 4.09 -1.08 -2.13
C PHE A 86 5.31 -0.42 -1.49
N SER A 87 5.47 -0.59 -0.19
CA SER A 87 6.53 0.03 0.60
C SER A 87 7.20 -0.99 1.49
N CYS A 88 8.53 -0.93 1.55
CA CYS A 88 9.33 -1.58 2.57
C CYS A 88 10.57 -0.71 2.79
N ALA A 89 10.48 0.22 3.74
CA ALA A 89 11.50 1.21 4.01
C ALA A 89 12.85 0.57 4.36
N ALA A 90 12.83 -0.53 5.13
CA ALA A 90 14.01 -1.28 5.54
C ALA A 90 14.85 -1.80 4.36
N GLU A 91 14.19 -2.15 3.24
CA GLU A 91 14.84 -2.63 2.02
C GLU A 91 14.91 -1.55 0.92
N LEU A 92 14.68 -0.28 1.28
CA LEU A 92 14.66 0.87 0.37
C LEU A 92 13.72 0.68 -0.84
N PHE A 93 12.64 -0.07 -0.63
CA PHE A 93 11.69 -0.39 -1.67
C PHE A 93 10.48 0.52 -1.63
N TRP A 94 10.19 1.15 -2.76
CA TRP A 94 9.00 1.98 -2.93
C TRP A 94 8.48 1.90 -4.36
N ARG A 95 7.18 1.62 -4.51
CA ARG A 95 6.45 1.73 -5.77
C ARG A 95 5.02 2.20 -5.54
N ALA A 96 4.56 3.14 -6.34
CA ALA A 96 3.17 3.59 -6.36
C ALA A 96 2.62 3.54 -7.78
N TYR A 97 1.46 2.93 -7.96
CA TYR A 97 0.84 2.76 -9.27
C TYR A 97 -0.60 3.26 -9.27
N PRO A 98 -0.93 4.25 -10.12
CA PRO A 98 -2.32 4.60 -10.38
C PRO A 98 -3.03 3.46 -11.12
N LEU A 99 -4.28 3.20 -10.74
CA LEU A 99 -5.13 2.16 -11.33
C LEU A 99 -6.29 2.80 -12.09
N SER A 100 -6.56 2.29 -13.29
CA SER A 100 -7.67 2.74 -14.14
C SER A 100 -9.04 2.27 -13.65
N VAL A 101 -9.06 1.28 -12.76
CA VAL A 101 -10.27 0.71 -12.16
C VAL A 101 -10.24 0.90 -10.64
N PRO A 102 -11.40 1.04 -9.98
CA PRO A 102 -11.45 1.08 -8.53
C PRO A 102 -11.04 -0.25 -7.93
N VAL A 103 -10.39 -0.19 -6.77
CA VAL A 103 -10.05 -1.35 -5.92
C VAL A 103 -10.62 -1.13 -4.52
N PRO A 104 -10.92 -2.19 -3.75
CA PRO A 104 -11.28 -2.02 -2.35
C PRO A 104 -10.16 -1.35 -1.54
N ASN A 105 -10.54 -0.54 -0.53
CA ASN A 105 -9.58 -0.01 0.43
C ASN A 105 -9.02 -1.14 1.28
N GLN A 106 -7.71 -1.39 1.19
CA GLN A 106 -7.07 -2.49 1.90
C GLN A 106 -5.62 -2.17 2.21
N VAL A 107 -5.24 -2.32 3.48
CA VAL A 107 -3.85 -2.27 3.93
C VAL A 107 -3.47 -3.63 4.51
N THR A 108 -2.44 -4.24 3.94
CA THR A 108 -1.86 -5.51 4.41
C THR A 108 -0.39 -5.34 4.74
N VAL A 109 0.04 -6.08 5.76
CA VAL A 109 1.42 -6.13 6.24
C VAL A 109 1.80 -7.61 6.32
N GLY A 110 2.97 -7.97 5.80
CA GLY A 110 3.46 -9.34 5.80
C GLY A 110 4.86 -9.46 5.23
N PRO A 111 5.39 -10.69 5.05
CA PRO A 111 6.74 -10.91 4.52
C PRO A 111 6.88 -10.62 3.01
N ARG A 112 5.74 -10.44 2.32
CA ARG A 112 5.67 -10.20 0.88
C ARG A 112 4.54 -9.23 0.57
N PHE A 113 4.62 -8.58 -0.59
CA PHE A 113 3.53 -7.74 -1.08
C PHE A 113 2.29 -8.59 -1.43
N ASP A 114 1.13 -8.13 -0.99
CA ASP A 114 -0.16 -8.72 -1.35
C ASP A 114 -0.59 -8.20 -2.73
N LEU A 115 -0.58 -9.07 -3.72
CA LEU A 115 -1.01 -8.78 -5.10
C LEU A 115 -2.43 -9.28 -5.39
N SER A 116 -3.11 -9.87 -4.41
CA SER A 116 -4.44 -10.45 -4.60
C SER A 116 -5.50 -9.44 -5.07
N PRO A 117 -5.52 -8.16 -4.61
CA PRO A 117 -6.53 -7.20 -5.07
C PRO A 117 -6.36 -6.81 -6.55
N LEU A 118 -5.12 -6.79 -7.07
CA LEU A 118 -4.86 -6.54 -8.50
C LEU A 118 -5.44 -7.65 -9.38
N ARG A 119 -5.35 -8.91 -8.94
CA ARG A 119 -5.87 -10.06 -9.69
C ARG A 119 -7.40 -10.04 -9.76
N GLN A 120 -8.05 -9.63 -8.69
CA GLN A 120 -9.51 -9.51 -8.65
C GLN A 120 -10.00 -8.38 -9.56
N ALA A 121 -9.32 -7.24 -9.56
CA ALA A 121 -9.66 -6.10 -10.40
C ALA A 121 -9.43 -6.36 -11.91
N ALA A 122 -8.50 -7.23 -12.28
CA ALA A 122 -8.26 -7.62 -13.67
C ALA A 122 -9.26 -8.68 -14.20
N ALA A 123 -10.04 -9.31 -13.33
CA ALA A 123 -10.99 -10.36 -13.67
C ALA A 123 -12.44 -9.86 -13.82
N GLY A 124 -12.67 -8.55 -13.63
CA GLY A 124 -13.99 -7.90 -13.67
C GLY A 124 -14.18 -6.97 -14.85
#